data_AF-A0A327NKC5-F1
#
_entry.id   AF-A0A327NKC5-F1
#
_cell.length_a   1.000
_cell.length_b   1.000
_cell.length_c   1.000
_cell.angle_alpha   90.00
_cell.angle_beta   90.00
_cell.angle_gamma   90.00
#
_symmetry.space_group_name_H-M   'P 1'
#
loop_
_entity.id
_entity.type
_entity.pdbx_description
1 polymer ?
#
loop_
_entity_poly.entity_id
_entity_poly.type
_entity_poly.pdbx_seq_one_letter_code
_entity_poly.pdbx_strand_id
1 'polypeptide(L)'
;MNQDTLFQGIIFGGIYGVSFFIVYLFARQKSPASALQFTVGSWIGLMAFVLIGDGPTSCVFFVVIFFASFFVFRTKATGSLKDFFTANKIYKATTVPEQVSNLLGTQYYSCAELTLTNPSGETIQANWWQGRASSIVKAGSVYVNSYSYYLAISFAPNTISEAFKQAARAKMDTSGFTFRQKFKRWFVLDTKTPVRITETEDGSFVIIWQTYHDVERFRHYIDWLKANLFDTTPVEVVKKPLEEESTSILQPEVVTRPAIPTSRHQHEQALGLAPNVSVHSRR
;
A
#
# COMPACT_ATOMS: atom_id res chain seq x y z
N MET A 1 -44.44 14.71 23.54
CA MET A 1 -43.74 13.73 22.68
C MET A 1 -44.05 12.36 23.24
N ASN A 2 -44.67 11.45 22.47
CA ASN A 2 -45.08 10.13 22.96
C ASN A 2 -43.85 9.30 23.34
N GLN A 3 -43.91 8.60 24.47
CA GLN A 3 -42.82 7.70 24.93
C GLN A 3 -42.43 6.69 23.85
N ASP A 4 -43.40 6.21 23.07
CA ASP A 4 -43.18 5.29 21.95
C ASP A 4 -42.33 5.91 20.84
N THR A 5 -42.53 7.19 20.52
CA THR A 5 -41.77 7.90 19.48
C THR A 5 -40.32 8.12 19.90
N LEU A 6 -40.11 8.37 21.21
CA LEU A 6 -38.78 8.56 21.79
C LEU A 6 -38.02 7.23 21.86
N PHE A 7 -38.70 6.16 22.28
CA PHE A 7 -38.14 4.80 22.34
C PHE A 7 -37.79 4.26 20.94
N GLN A 8 -38.67 4.45 19.96
CA GLN A 8 -38.38 4.14 18.55
C GLN A 8 -37.16 4.91 18.06
N GLY A 9 -37.10 6.23 18.28
CA GLY A 9 -35.96 7.06 17.87
C GLY A 9 -34.62 6.58 18.45
N ILE A 10 -34.59 6.16 19.72
CA ILE A 10 -33.39 5.63 20.37
C ILE A 10 -32.98 4.28 19.78
N ILE A 11 -33.93 3.36 19.56
CA ILE A 11 -33.63 2.03 19.00
C ILE A 11 -33.15 2.15 17.55
N PHE A 12 -33.85 2.92 16.72
CA PHE A 12 -33.44 3.14 15.33
C PHE A 12 -32.09 3.86 15.23
N GLY A 13 -31.89 4.90 16.05
CA GLY A 13 -30.62 5.62 16.11
C GLY A 13 -29.47 4.73 16.59
N GLY A 14 -29.71 3.88 17.59
CA GLY A 14 -28.73 2.92 18.13
C GLY A 14 -28.36 1.85 17.10
N ILE A 15 -29.34 1.20 16.48
CA ILE A 15 -29.09 0.18 15.43
C ILE A 15 -28.36 0.81 14.25
N TYR A 16 -28.79 1.98 13.79
CA TYR A 16 -28.10 2.71 12.74
C TYR A 16 -26.66 3.05 13.13
N GLY A 17 -26.43 3.56 14.34
CA GLY A 17 -25.10 3.89 14.84
C GLY A 17 -24.16 2.69 14.86
N VAL A 18 -24.67 1.53 15.31
CA VAL A 18 -23.91 0.27 15.32
C VAL A 18 -23.64 -0.23 13.90
N SER A 19 -24.65 -0.27 13.02
CA SER A 19 -24.47 -0.65 11.62
C SER A 19 -23.49 0.28 10.90
N PHE A 20 -23.63 1.59 11.09
CA PHE A 20 -22.73 2.62 10.55
C PHE A 20 -21.30 2.38 11.01
N PHE A 21 -21.09 2.14 12.30
CA PHE A 21 -19.77 1.88 12.86
C PHE A 21 -19.16 0.59 12.29
N ILE A 22 -19.95 -0.48 12.15
CA ILE A 22 -19.50 -1.75 11.55
C ILE A 22 -19.14 -1.55 10.06
N VAL A 23 -20.00 -0.92 9.26
CA VAL A 23 -19.69 -0.60 7.84
C VAL A 23 -18.44 0.25 7.76
N TYR A 24 -18.34 1.29 8.58
CA TYR A 24 -17.22 2.21 8.58
C TYR A 24 -15.91 1.47 8.88
N LEU A 25 -15.88 0.60 9.90
CA LEU A 25 -14.70 -0.20 10.23
C LEU A 25 -14.32 -1.19 9.11
N PHE A 26 -15.29 -1.96 8.59
CA PHE A 26 -15.03 -2.95 7.54
C PHE A 26 -14.65 -2.31 6.21
N ALA A 27 -15.36 -1.26 5.80
CA ALA A 27 -15.10 -0.59 4.54
C ALA A 27 -13.82 0.25 4.60
N ARG A 28 -13.44 0.81 5.76
CA ARG A 28 -12.14 1.48 5.94
C ARG A 28 -10.96 0.52 5.70
N GLN A 29 -11.12 -0.76 6.04
CA GLN A 29 -10.06 -1.76 5.83
C GLN A 29 -9.89 -2.15 4.36
N LYS A 30 -10.98 -2.18 3.57
CA LYS A 30 -10.94 -2.61 2.15
C LYS A 30 -10.85 -1.45 1.15
N SER A 31 -11.65 -0.40 1.31
CA SER A 31 -11.69 0.75 0.41
C SER A 31 -12.22 1.99 1.16
N PRO A 32 -11.34 2.85 1.68
CA PRO A 32 -11.74 4.07 2.38
C PRO A 32 -12.52 5.06 1.48
N ALA A 33 -12.40 4.96 0.15
CA ALA A 33 -13.18 5.76 -0.78
C ALA A 33 -14.63 5.27 -0.90
N SER A 34 -14.85 3.96 -0.79
CA SER A 34 -16.19 3.34 -0.86
C SER A 34 -16.88 3.29 0.50
N ALA A 35 -16.14 3.45 1.61
CA ALA A 35 -16.70 3.43 2.97
C ALA A 35 -17.82 4.44 3.19
N LEU A 36 -17.68 5.64 2.61
CA LEU A 36 -18.68 6.69 2.67
C LEU A 36 -19.92 6.36 1.81
N GLN A 37 -19.72 5.71 0.66
CA GLN A 37 -20.81 5.25 -0.20
C GLN A 37 -21.60 4.10 0.44
N PHE A 38 -20.91 3.15 1.10
CA PHE A 38 -21.58 2.06 1.81
C PHE A 38 -22.36 2.55 3.02
N THR A 39 -21.84 3.52 3.78
CA THR A 39 -22.55 4.09 4.93
C THR A 39 -23.78 4.90 4.52
N VAL A 40 -23.68 5.71 3.46
CA VAL A 40 -24.83 6.42 2.88
C VAL A 40 -25.84 5.43 2.30
N GLY A 41 -25.39 4.40 1.58
CA GLY A 41 -26.24 3.34 1.03
C GLY A 41 -26.98 2.54 2.10
N SER A 42 -26.31 2.20 3.21
CA SER A 42 -26.95 1.54 4.36
C SER A 42 -27.99 2.42 5.03
N TRP A 43 -27.78 3.73 5.12
CA TRP A 43 -28.78 4.66 5.65
C TRP A 43 -30.01 4.75 4.73
N ILE A 44 -29.82 4.90 3.42
CA ILE A 44 -30.91 4.93 2.44
C ILE A 44 -31.70 3.62 2.48
N GLY A 45 -31.01 2.48 2.56
CA GLY A 45 -31.64 1.17 2.69
C GLY A 45 -32.49 1.05 3.95
N LEU A 46 -31.96 1.45 5.12
CA LEU A 46 -32.71 1.43 6.38
C LEU A 46 -33.96 2.30 6.29
N MET A 47 -33.85 3.51 5.75
CA MET A 47 -34.98 4.43 5.58
C MET A 47 -36.05 3.87 4.64
N ALA A 48 -35.66 3.22 3.55
CA ALA A 48 -36.61 2.56 2.65
C ALA A 48 -37.39 1.45 3.36
N PHE A 49 -36.75 0.65 4.22
CA PHE A 49 -37.45 -0.39 4.99
C PHE A 49 -38.39 0.19 6.06
N VAL A 50 -37.97 1.26 6.75
CA VAL A 50 -38.81 1.94 7.75
C VAL A 50 -40.05 2.58 7.11
N LEU A 51 -39.96 3.03 5.85
CA LEU A 51 -41.09 3.62 5.12
C LEU A 51 -42.09 2.57 4.59
N ILE A 52 -41.67 1.31 4.42
CA ILE A 52 -42.49 0.25 3.79
C ILE A 52 -43.17 -0.68 4.81
N GLY A 53 -42.68 -0.74 6.06
CA GLY A 53 -43.20 -1.68 7.06
C GLY A 53 -43.27 -1.12 8.48
N ASP A 54 -43.91 -1.88 9.36
CA ASP A 54 -43.96 -1.55 10.79
C ASP A 54 -42.55 -1.60 11.39
N GLY A 55 -42.23 -0.57 12.18
CA GLY A 55 -40.86 -0.26 12.62
C GLY A 55 -40.01 -1.44 13.11
N PRO A 56 -40.51 -2.31 14.02
CA PRO A 56 -39.72 -3.43 14.54
C PRO A 56 -39.38 -4.49 13.48
N THR A 57 -40.32 -4.80 12.58
CA THR A 57 -40.17 -5.81 11.53
C THR A 57 -39.17 -5.35 10.48
N SER A 58 -39.24 -4.06 10.10
CA SER A 58 -38.31 -3.43 9.15
C SER A 58 -36.86 -3.45 9.62
N CYS A 59 -36.62 -3.28 10.94
CA CYS A 59 -35.28 -3.42 11.52
C CYS A 59 -34.70 -4.82 11.34
N VAL A 60 -35.48 -5.87 11.61
CA VAL A 60 -35.01 -7.26 11.50
C VAL A 60 -34.67 -7.59 10.05
N PHE A 61 -35.53 -7.23 9.10
CA PHE A 61 -35.26 -7.44 7.67
C PHE A 61 -34.04 -6.66 7.18
N PHE A 62 -33.90 -5.40 7.60
CA PHE A 62 -32.71 -4.61 7.27
C PHE A 62 -31.44 -5.28 7.79
N VAL A 63 -31.42 -5.72 9.05
CA VAL A 63 -30.25 -6.39 9.65
C VAL A 63 -29.90 -7.66 8.87
N VAL A 64 -30.89 -8.51 8.56
CA VAL A 64 -30.66 -9.76 7.81
C VAL A 64 -30.14 -9.48 6.40
N ILE A 65 -30.75 -8.54 5.66
CA ILE A 65 -30.33 -8.19 4.30
C ILE A 65 -28.96 -7.50 4.32
N PHE A 66 -28.71 -6.64 5.29
CA PHE A 66 -27.44 -5.97 5.51
C PHE A 66 -26.33 -7.01 5.72
N PHE A 67 -26.52 -7.97 6.63
CA PHE A 67 -25.55 -9.07 6.81
C PHE A 67 -25.43 -9.99 5.60
N ALA A 68 -26.54 -10.35 4.94
CA ALA A 68 -26.52 -11.11 3.70
C ALA A 68 -25.76 -10.39 2.58
N SER A 69 -25.87 -9.05 2.52
CA SER A 69 -25.13 -8.24 1.56
C SER A 69 -23.62 -8.34 1.76
N PHE A 70 -23.12 -8.52 2.99
CA PHE A 70 -21.69 -8.76 3.20
C PHE A 70 -21.23 -10.10 2.62
N PHE A 71 -22.10 -11.11 2.55
CA PHE A 71 -21.77 -12.39 1.90
C PHE A 71 -21.76 -12.26 0.37
N VAL A 72 -22.73 -11.53 -0.20
CA VAL A 72 -22.83 -11.31 -1.66
C VAL A 72 -21.73 -10.36 -2.16
N PHE A 73 -21.48 -9.27 -1.44
CA PHE A 73 -20.41 -8.31 -1.72
C PHE A 73 -19.07 -8.70 -1.12
N ARG A 74 -18.93 -9.93 -0.60
CA ARG A 74 -17.61 -10.48 -0.29
C ARG A 74 -16.89 -10.66 -1.61
N THR A 75 -16.21 -9.60 -2.05
CA THR A 75 -15.24 -9.65 -3.13
C THR A 75 -14.32 -10.81 -2.80
N LYS A 76 -14.40 -11.88 -3.61
CA LYS A 76 -13.42 -12.97 -3.57
C LYS A 76 -12.07 -12.28 -3.62
N ALA A 77 -11.22 -12.52 -2.64
CA ALA A 77 -9.87 -11.97 -2.64
C ALA A 77 -9.26 -12.33 -4.00
N THR A 78 -9.07 -11.33 -4.85
CA THR A 78 -8.66 -11.51 -6.24
C THR A 78 -7.21 -11.94 -6.24
N GLY A 79 -6.99 -13.25 -6.36
CA GLY A 79 -5.68 -13.88 -6.40
C GLY A 79 -5.00 -13.95 -5.04
N SER A 80 -4.31 -15.06 -4.77
CA SER A 80 -3.38 -15.08 -3.65
C SER A 80 -2.19 -14.15 -3.97
N LEU A 81 -1.56 -13.57 -2.95
CA LEU A 81 -0.32 -12.79 -3.13
C LEU A 81 0.77 -13.62 -3.82
N LYS A 82 0.77 -14.94 -3.58
CA LYS A 82 1.68 -15.89 -4.22
C LYS A 82 1.47 -15.94 -5.73
N ASP A 83 0.22 -15.97 -6.19
CA ASP A 83 -0.09 -15.95 -7.63
C ASP A 83 0.35 -14.63 -8.26
N PHE A 84 0.14 -13.51 -7.55
CA PHE A 84 0.58 -12.20 -8.01
C PHE A 84 2.11 -12.12 -8.16
N PHE A 85 2.87 -12.56 -7.14
CA PHE A 85 4.33 -12.53 -7.20
C PHE A 85 4.86 -13.46 -8.30
N THR A 86 4.28 -14.65 -8.44
CA THR A 86 4.65 -15.60 -9.49
C THR A 86 4.39 -15.02 -10.89
N ALA A 87 3.21 -14.41 -11.10
CA ALA A 87 2.84 -13.81 -12.38
C ALA A 87 3.72 -12.62 -12.77
N ASN A 88 4.21 -11.86 -11.79
CA ASN A 88 5.08 -10.69 -12.01
C ASN A 88 6.57 -11.02 -11.88
N LYS A 89 6.95 -12.31 -11.78
CA LYS A 89 8.33 -12.76 -11.60
C LYS A 89 9.05 -12.07 -10.42
N ILE A 90 8.30 -11.84 -9.34
CA ILE A 90 8.84 -11.26 -8.10
C ILE A 90 9.33 -12.42 -7.23
N TYR A 91 10.64 -12.60 -7.17
CA TYR A 91 11.28 -13.71 -6.46
C TYR A 91 12.23 -13.20 -5.41
N LYS A 92 12.51 -14.01 -4.38
CA LYS A 92 13.48 -13.64 -3.34
C LYS A 92 14.81 -13.26 -3.99
N ALA A 93 15.35 -12.11 -3.62
CA ALA A 93 16.56 -11.58 -4.25
C ALA A 93 17.75 -12.49 -3.97
N THR A 94 18.56 -12.73 -4.99
CA THR A 94 19.82 -13.49 -4.89
C THR A 94 20.92 -12.64 -4.25
N THR A 95 20.92 -11.34 -4.58
CA THR A 95 21.84 -10.34 -4.02
C THR A 95 21.03 -9.17 -3.50
N VAL A 96 21.38 -8.68 -2.31
CA VAL A 96 20.69 -7.56 -1.67
C VAL A 96 21.59 -6.32 -1.78
N PRO A 97 21.17 -5.24 -2.48
CA PRO A 97 21.99 -4.04 -2.59
C PRO A 97 22.24 -3.41 -1.21
N GLU A 98 23.49 -3.42 -0.75
CA GLU A 98 23.84 -3.03 0.62
C GLU A 98 23.50 -1.57 0.93
N GLN A 99 23.79 -0.65 0.00
CA GLN A 99 23.51 0.79 0.18
C GLN A 99 22.01 1.06 0.35
N VAL A 100 21.17 0.41 -0.46
CA VAL A 100 19.71 0.52 -0.34
C VAL A 100 19.21 -0.16 0.94
N SER A 101 19.79 -1.31 1.29
CA SER A 101 19.45 -2.05 2.51
C SER A 101 19.76 -1.24 3.77
N ASN A 102 20.90 -0.56 3.80
CA ASN A 102 21.31 0.34 4.87
C ASN A 102 20.36 1.55 4.98
N LEU A 103 19.99 2.12 3.83
CA LEU A 103 19.04 3.24 3.77
C LEU A 103 17.64 2.87 4.29
N LEU A 104 17.17 1.66 3.97
CA LEU A 104 15.84 1.18 4.37
C LEU A 104 15.80 0.59 5.79
N GLY A 105 16.96 0.18 6.32
CA GLY A 105 17.08 -0.58 7.56
C GLY A 105 16.82 -2.07 7.33
N THR A 106 17.90 -2.82 7.07
CA THR A 106 17.98 -4.27 6.77
C THR A 106 16.99 -5.16 7.54
N GLN A 107 16.77 -4.89 8.83
CA GLN A 107 15.90 -5.69 9.69
C GLN A 107 14.39 -5.52 9.39
N TYR A 108 13.99 -4.43 8.76
CA TYR A 108 12.58 -4.08 8.58
C TYR A 108 12.04 -4.43 7.19
N TYR A 109 12.91 -4.71 6.22
CA TYR A 109 12.53 -4.93 4.83
C TYR A 109 13.01 -6.28 4.31
N SER A 110 12.15 -6.94 3.54
CA SER A 110 12.49 -8.11 2.72
C SER A 110 12.68 -7.69 1.27
N CYS A 111 13.77 -8.15 0.65
CA CYS A 111 14.14 -7.85 -0.73
C CYS A 111 13.74 -8.98 -1.69
N ALA A 112 13.15 -8.61 -2.81
CA ALA A 112 12.84 -9.46 -3.94
C ALA A 112 13.36 -8.81 -5.23
N GLU A 113 13.75 -9.61 -6.21
CA GLU A 113 14.04 -9.14 -7.56
C GLU A 113 12.73 -9.00 -8.34
N LEU A 114 12.61 -7.92 -9.09
CA LEU A 114 11.49 -7.62 -9.98
C LEU A 114 12.04 -7.34 -11.38
N THR A 115 11.58 -8.10 -12.35
CA THR A 115 11.81 -7.81 -13.78
C THR A 115 10.56 -7.18 -14.38
N LEU A 116 10.65 -5.91 -14.78
CA LEU A 116 9.61 -5.21 -15.51
C LEU A 116 9.85 -5.38 -17.01
N THR A 117 8.86 -5.88 -17.74
CA THR A 117 8.92 -6.06 -19.20
C THR A 117 7.85 -5.21 -19.88
N ASN A 118 8.24 -4.42 -20.88
CA ASN A 118 7.35 -3.66 -21.76
C ASN A 118 6.74 -4.58 -22.85
N PRO A 119 5.54 -4.32 -23.38
CA PRO A 119 5.06 -4.87 -24.64
C PRO A 119 6.09 -4.93 -25.80
N SER A 120 7.03 -3.98 -25.87
CA SER A 120 8.12 -3.98 -26.86
C SER A 120 9.23 -5.01 -26.60
N GLY A 121 9.21 -5.69 -25.45
CA GLY A 121 10.22 -6.66 -25.03
C GLY A 121 11.38 -6.05 -24.23
N GLU A 122 11.43 -4.72 -24.05
CA GLU A 122 12.42 -4.08 -23.19
C GLU A 122 12.24 -4.51 -21.72
N THR A 123 13.35 -4.79 -21.04
CA THR A 123 13.35 -5.24 -19.64
C THR A 123 14.16 -4.32 -18.76
N ILE A 124 13.59 -3.95 -17.62
CA ILE A 124 14.26 -3.18 -16.57
C ILE A 124 14.23 -4.01 -15.29
N GLN A 125 15.40 -4.20 -14.70
CA GLN A 125 15.54 -4.86 -13.40
C GLN A 125 15.37 -3.83 -12.27
N ALA A 126 14.62 -4.21 -11.25
CA ALA A 126 14.41 -3.44 -10.05
C ALA A 126 14.40 -4.37 -8.83
N ASN A 127 14.61 -3.79 -7.65
CA ASN A 127 14.43 -4.51 -6.39
C ASN A 127 13.11 -4.08 -5.75
N TRP A 128 12.36 -5.08 -5.33
CA TRP A 128 11.08 -4.97 -4.66
C TRP A 128 11.26 -5.21 -3.16
N TRP A 129 11.08 -4.17 -2.38
CA TRP A 129 11.30 -4.18 -0.94
C TRP A 129 9.98 -4.06 -0.20
N GLN A 130 9.68 -5.01 0.68
CA GLN A 130 8.48 -4.94 1.53
C GLN A 130 8.87 -4.81 2.98
N GLY A 131 8.35 -3.77 3.64
CA GLY A 131 8.61 -3.51 5.05
C GLY A 131 7.32 -3.41 5.86
N ARG A 132 7.47 -3.63 7.17
CA ARG A 132 6.38 -3.46 8.13
C ARG A 132 6.91 -2.84 9.41
N ALA A 133 6.23 -1.81 9.89
CA ALA A 133 6.42 -1.26 11.22
C ALA A 133 5.22 -1.65 12.11
N SER A 134 5.48 -2.04 13.35
CA SER A 134 4.46 -2.23 14.38
C SER A 134 4.58 -1.13 15.42
N SER A 135 3.46 -0.52 15.79
CA SER A 135 3.36 0.41 16.90
C SER A 135 2.31 -0.08 17.89
N ILE A 136 2.58 0.06 19.18
CA ILE A 136 1.63 -0.26 20.24
C ILE A 136 1.06 1.06 20.73
N VAL A 137 -0.24 1.27 20.51
CA VAL A 137 -0.93 2.48 20.98
C VAL A 137 -1.83 2.08 22.13
N LYS A 138 -1.71 2.80 23.26
CA LYS A 138 -2.61 2.63 24.39
C LYS A 138 -3.86 3.48 24.15
N ALA A 139 -4.99 2.83 23.94
CA ALA A 139 -6.30 3.47 23.81
C ALA A 139 -7.10 3.18 25.08
N GLY A 140 -7.08 4.11 26.03
CA GLY A 140 -7.67 3.90 27.36
C GLY A 140 -6.90 2.84 28.17
N SER A 141 -7.57 1.75 28.54
CA SER A 141 -6.98 0.61 29.26
C SER A 141 -6.46 -0.50 28.35
N VAL A 142 -6.69 -0.42 27.03
CA VAL A 142 -6.36 -1.48 26.06
C VAL A 142 -5.16 -1.08 25.22
N TYR A 143 -4.23 -2.02 25.04
CA TYR A 143 -3.13 -1.89 24.08
C TYR A 143 -3.58 -2.43 22.73
N VAL A 144 -3.49 -1.57 21.70
CA VAL A 144 -3.82 -1.93 20.32
C VAL A 144 -2.53 -1.91 19.50
N ASN A 145 -2.20 -3.05 18.89
CA ASN A 145 -1.10 -3.14 17.93
C ASN A 145 -1.58 -2.64 16.57
N SER A 146 -0.96 -1.56 16.10
CA SER A 146 -1.16 -1.03 14.76
C SER A 146 0.01 -1.41 13.86
N TYR A 147 -0.29 -1.87 12.64
CA TYR A 147 0.71 -2.24 11.65
C TYR A 147 0.65 -1.28 10.46
N SER A 148 1.82 -0.74 10.10
CA SER A 148 2.02 0.05 8.89
C SER A 148 2.88 -0.74 7.92
N TYR A 149 2.44 -0.87 6.67
CA TYR A 149 3.19 -1.55 5.63
C TYR A 149 3.81 -0.54 4.68
N TYR A 150 4.99 -0.86 4.20
CA TYR A 150 5.76 -0.05 3.27
C TYR A 150 6.18 -0.89 2.08
N LEU A 151 6.14 -0.28 0.91
CA LEU A 151 6.72 -0.82 -0.31
C LEU A 151 7.81 0.15 -0.74
N ALA A 152 9.02 -0.34 -0.94
CA ALA A 152 10.06 0.40 -1.62
C ALA A 152 10.46 -0.29 -2.92
N ILE A 153 10.75 0.50 -3.94
CA ILE A 153 11.26 0.03 -5.22
C ILE A 153 12.60 0.72 -5.43
N SER A 154 13.66 -0.06 -5.64
CA SER A 154 14.97 0.50 -5.96
C SER A 154 15.47 0.08 -7.33
N PHE A 155 16.16 1.01 -7.99
CA PHE A 155 16.82 0.80 -9.26
C PHE A 155 18.31 1.00 -9.07
N ALA A 156 19.11 0.18 -9.75
CA ALA A 156 20.55 0.34 -9.75
C ALA A 156 20.94 1.67 -10.42
N PRO A 157 22.17 2.17 -10.18
CA PRO A 157 22.63 3.42 -10.75
C PRO A 157 22.53 3.39 -12.28
N ASN A 158 22.14 4.52 -12.89
CA ASN A 158 21.98 4.69 -14.35
C ASN A 158 21.01 3.72 -15.03
N THR A 159 20.14 3.02 -14.28
CA THR A 159 19.16 2.07 -14.85
C THR A 159 17.89 2.76 -15.37
N ILE A 160 17.58 3.96 -14.87
CA ILE A 160 16.35 4.71 -15.18
C ILE A 160 16.69 6.09 -15.70
N SER A 161 15.81 6.65 -16.55
CA SER A 161 15.98 7.99 -17.12
C SER A 161 15.75 9.10 -16.09
N GLU A 162 16.37 10.26 -16.31
CA GLU A 162 16.10 11.46 -15.51
C GLU A 162 14.65 11.93 -15.65
N ALA A 163 14.02 11.72 -16.81
CA ALA A 163 12.60 11.98 -17.02
C ALA A 163 11.73 11.18 -16.05
N PHE A 164 12.03 9.90 -15.85
CA PHE A 164 11.33 9.08 -14.87
C PHE A 164 11.58 9.55 -13.43
N LYS A 165 12.83 9.90 -13.07
CA LYS A 165 13.13 10.44 -11.74
C LYS A 165 12.35 11.73 -11.46
N GLN A 166 12.23 12.61 -12.45
CA GLN A 166 11.42 13.83 -12.35
C GLN A 166 9.93 13.51 -12.21
N ALA A 167 9.39 12.58 -13.00
CA ALA A 167 7.99 12.14 -12.88
C ALA A 167 7.70 11.53 -11.49
N ALA A 168 8.62 10.74 -10.95
CA ALA A 168 8.51 10.19 -9.62
C ALA A 168 8.51 11.30 -8.55
N ARG A 169 9.44 12.26 -8.63
CA ARG A 169 9.52 13.41 -7.69
C ARG A 169 8.27 14.29 -7.78
N ALA A 170 7.78 14.57 -8.99
CA ALA A 170 6.54 15.32 -9.20
C ALA A 170 5.33 14.61 -8.57
N LYS A 171 5.31 13.27 -8.58
CA LYS A 171 4.25 12.49 -7.93
C LYS A 171 4.25 12.64 -6.41
N MET A 172 5.41 12.90 -5.79
CA MET A 172 5.52 13.17 -4.35
C MET A 172 5.08 14.59 -3.99
N ASP A 173 5.17 15.53 -4.93
CA ASP A 173 4.75 16.91 -4.69
C ASP A 173 3.22 16.99 -4.55
N THR A 174 2.79 17.48 -3.39
CA THR A 174 1.38 17.61 -3.03
C THR A 174 0.95 19.06 -2.84
N SER A 175 1.83 20.00 -3.19
CA SER A 175 1.61 21.45 -3.14
C SER A 175 0.33 21.85 -3.88
N GLY A 176 0.14 21.31 -5.09
CA GLY A 176 -1.01 21.56 -5.96
C GLY A 176 -2.32 20.86 -5.59
N PHE A 177 -2.38 20.13 -4.46
CA PHE A 177 -3.61 19.42 -4.09
C PHE A 177 -4.71 20.39 -3.63
N THR A 178 -5.92 20.15 -4.13
CA THR A 178 -7.13 20.84 -3.70
C THR A 178 -7.44 20.59 -2.22
N PHE A 179 -8.20 21.50 -1.59
CA PHE A 179 -8.64 21.33 -0.20
C PHE A 179 -9.32 19.97 0.04
N ARG A 180 -10.19 19.53 -0.89
CA ARG A 180 -10.86 18.22 -0.80
C ARG A 180 -9.88 17.04 -0.79
N GLN A 181 -8.81 17.12 -1.58
CA GLN A 181 -7.77 16.08 -1.62
C GLN A 181 -6.95 16.09 -0.33
N LYS A 182 -6.56 17.27 0.15
CA LYS A 182 -5.84 17.43 1.43
C LYS A 182 -6.67 16.90 2.60
N PHE A 183 -7.96 17.26 2.67
CA PHE A 183 -8.89 16.75 3.67
C PHE A 183 -9.03 15.23 3.59
N LYS A 184 -9.21 14.65 2.39
CA LYS A 184 -9.31 13.20 2.22
C LYS A 184 -8.06 12.46 2.72
N ARG A 185 -6.85 12.99 2.47
CA ARG A 185 -5.58 12.40 2.97
C ARG A 185 -5.45 12.44 4.48
N TRP A 186 -6.08 13.42 5.14
CA TRP A 186 -6.05 13.48 6.60
C TRP A 186 -6.84 12.34 7.25
N PHE A 187 -7.95 11.92 6.62
CA PHE A 187 -8.78 10.81 7.11
C PHE A 187 -8.38 9.44 6.54
N VAL A 188 -7.69 9.42 5.40
CA VAL A 188 -7.40 8.21 4.63
C VAL A 188 -5.91 8.08 4.40
N LEU A 189 -5.36 6.91 4.73
CA LEU A 189 -3.98 6.57 4.41
C LEU A 189 -3.75 6.74 2.90
N ASP A 190 -2.84 7.64 2.54
CA ASP A 190 -2.45 7.85 1.15
C ASP A 190 -1.48 6.78 0.70
N THR A 191 -2.01 5.79 -0.02
CA THR A 191 -1.22 4.71 -0.61
C THR A 191 -0.85 4.93 -2.06
N LYS A 192 -1.00 6.15 -2.60
CA LYS A 192 -0.72 6.42 -4.03
C LYS A 192 0.48 7.34 -4.19
N THR A 193 0.60 8.30 -3.29
CA THR A 193 1.72 9.25 -3.27
C THR A 193 2.92 8.60 -2.58
N PRO A 194 4.12 8.65 -3.16
CA PRO A 194 5.35 8.27 -2.46
C PRO A 194 5.47 9.07 -1.17
N VAL A 195 5.84 8.39 -0.08
CA VAL A 195 6.14 9.03 1.21
C VAL A 195 7.57 9.56 1.21
N ARG A 196 8.45 8.92 0.43
CA ARG A 196 9.85 9.33 0.30
C ARG A 196 10.41 8.89 -1.04
N ILE A 197 11.23 9.74 -1.64
CA ILE A 197 12.09 9.43 -2.78
C ILE A 197 13.49 9.87 -2.40
N THR A 198 14.48 9.02 -2.64
CA THR A 198 15.87 9.28 -2.25
C THR A 198 16.82 8.58 -3.20
N GLU A 199 18.01 9.16 -3.34
CA GLU A 199 19.14 8.52 -4.01
C GLU A 199 20.17 8.15 -2.94
N THR A 200 20.74 6.96 -3.07
CA THR A 200 21.87 6.51 -2.23
C THR A 200 23.18 7.07 -2.76
N GLU A 201 24.24 6.98 -1.97
CA GLU A 201 25.57 7.50 -2.31
C GLU A 201 26.15 6.86 -3.60
N ASP A 202 25.78 5.62 -3.89
CA ASP A 202 26.16 4.91 -5.11
C ASP A 202 25.33 5.32 -6.35
N GLY A 203 24.33 6.18 -6.18
CA GLY A 203 23.42 6.61 -7.24
C GLY A 203 22.21 5.70 -7.47
N SER A 204 21.95 4.71 -6.59
CA SER A 204 20.72 3.92 -6.67
C SER A 204 19.51 4.78 -6.32
N PHE A 205 18.46 4.67 -7.13
CA PHE A 205 17.23 5.45 -6.96
C PHE A 205 16.18 4.64 -6.21
N VAL A 206 15.62 5.19 -5.14
CA VAL A 206 14.67 4.48 -4.26
C VAL A 206 13.38 5.30 -4.12
N ILE A 207 12.24 4.66 -4.39
CA ILE A 207 10.90 5.21 -4.17
C ILE A 207 10.22 4.41 -3.07
N ILE A 208 9.64 5.07 -2.07
CA ILE A 208 9.00 4.45 -0.90
C ILE A 208 7.54 4.91 -0.80
N TRP A 209 6.62 3.95 -0.69
CA TRP A 209 5.21 4.15 -0.42
C TRP A 209 4.82 3.53 0.91
N GLN A 210 3.90 4.18 1.62
CA GLN A 210 3.11 3.50 2.64
C GLN A 210 1.92 2.84 1.96
N THR A 211 1.64 1.56 2.25
CA THR A 211 0.70 0.76 1.48
C THR A 211 -0.14 -0.16 2.36
N TYR A 212 -1.13 -0.82 1.76
CA TYR A 212 -1.72 -2.04 2.26
C TYR A 212 -1.00 -3.26 1.69
N HIS A 213 -1.02 -4.37 2.43
CA HIS A 213 -0.46 -5.64 1.99
C HIS A 213 -1.50 -6.44 1.21
N ASP A 214 -1.82 -5.99 0.00
CA ASP A 214 -2.82 -6.61 -0.87
C ASP A 214 -2.40 -6.56 -2.36
N VAL A 215 -3.03 -7.42 -3.17
CA VAL A 215 -2.75 -7.57 -4.60
C VAL A 215 -3.16 -6.35 -5.40
N GLU A 216 -4.26 -5.68 -5.02
CA GLU A 216 -4.80 -4.54 -5.77
C GLU A 216 -3.83 -3.35 -5.75
N ARG A 217 -3.27 -3.04 -4.57
CA ARG A 217 -2.25 -2.01 -4.40
C ARG A 217 -0.96 -2.39 -5.10
N PHE A 218 -0.50 -3.63 -4.97
CA PHE A 218 0.72 -4.06 -5.66
C PHE A 218 0.60 -4.00 -7.18
N ARG A 219 -0.55 -4.40 -7.73
CA ARG A 219 -0.84 -4.22 -9.16
C ARG A 219 -0.80 -2.75 -9.56
N HIS A 220 -1.41 -1.86 -8.78
CA HIS A 220 -1.39 -0.42 -9.04
C HIS A 220 0.03 0.15 -9.14
N TYR A 221 0.97 -0.27 -8.28
CA TYR A 221 2.36 0.20 -8.36
C TYR A 221 3.09 -0.35 -9.60
N ILE A 222 2.91 -1.63 -9.93
CA ILE A 222 3.52 -2.23 -11.13
C ILE A 222 3.00 -1.54 -12.40
N ASP A 223 1.69 -1.29 -12.49
CA ASP A 223 1.08 -0.63 -13.63
C ASP A 223 1.61 0.81 -13.77
N TRP A 224 1.73 1.53 -12.65
CA TRP A 224 2.32 2.87 -12.66
C TRP A 224 3.79 2.86 -13.10
N LEU A 225 4.60 1.91 -12.61
CA LEU A 225 5.99 1.77 -13.02
C LEU A 225 6.10 1.51 -14.52
N LYS A 226 5.33 0.56 -15.06
CA LYS A 226 5.32 0.27 -16.50
C LYS A 226 4.93 1.50 -17.33
N ALA A 227 3.91 2.24 -16.91
CA ALA A 227 3.46 3.42 -17.62
C ALA A 227 4.47 4.59 -17.59
N ASN A 228 5.35 4.68 -16.60
CA ASN A 228 6.28 5.83 -16.48
C ASN A 228 7.72 5.49 -16.87
N LEU A 229 8.12 4.22 -16.79
CA LEU A 229 9.45 3.79 -17.22
C LEU A 229 9.56 3.65 -18.75
N PHE A 230 8.47 3.25 -19.41
CA PHE A 230 8.49 2.87 -20.81
C PHE A 230 7.81 3.88 -21.75
N ASP A 231 7.14 4.89 -21.21
CA ASP A 231 6.36 5.87 -21.98
C ASP A 231 7.07 7.25 -22.05
N THR A 232 8.38 7.22 -22.33
CA THR A 232 9.15 8.45 -22.59
C THR A 232 9.73 8.43 -24.00
N THR A 233 9.23 9.36 -24.81
CA THR A 233 9.81 9.80 -26.08
C THR A 233 11.31 10.11 -25.89
N PRO A 234 12.19 9.79 -26.86
CA PRO A 234 13.63 9.87 -26.68
C PRO A 234 14.07 11.34 -26.61
N VAL A 235 14.71 11.74 -25.51
CA VAL A 235 15.40 13.02 -25.41
C VAL A 235 16.90 12.77 -25.42
N GLU A 236 17.56 13.50 -26.31
CA GLU A 236 18.97 13.45 -26.67
C GLU A 236 19.94 13.45 -25.49
N VAL A 237 20.97 12.63 -25.65
CA VAL A 237 22.17 12.59 -24.84
C VAL A 237 22.93 13.92 -24.99
N VAL A 238 22.87 14.78 -23.98
CA VAL A 238 23.83 15.88 -23.83
C VAL A 238 24.98 15.42 -22.93
N LYS A 239 26.20 15.44 -23.49
CA LYS A 239 27.46 15.06 -22.85
C LYS A 239 27.87 16.06 -21.74
N LYS A 240 28.43 15.48 -20.67
CA LYS A 240 29.21 16.01 -19.52
C LYS A 240 30.18 17.18 -19.84
N PRO A 241 30.69 17.97 -18.86
CA PRO A 241 31.66 17.52 -17.81
C PRO A 241 31.44 18.16 -16.41
N LEU A 242 31.55 17.41 -15.30
CA LEU A 242 32.72 17.12 -14.45
C LEU A 242 33.41 18.36 -13.83
N GLU A 243 33.21 18.55 -12.52
CA GLU A 243 34.15 19.25 -11.61
C GLU A 243 34.05 18.58 -10.22
N GLU A 244 35.20 18.15 -9.71
CA GLU A 244 35.45 17.66 -8.35
C GLU A 244 35.65 18.86 -7.41
N GLU A 245 35.16 18.79 -6.16
CA GLU A 245 35.98 19.19 -5.01
C GLU A 245 35.48 18.60 -3.69
N SER A 246 36.44 18.44 -2.77
CA SER A 246 36.50 17.57 -1.59
C SER A 246 36.38 18.37 -0.30
N THR A 247 35.71 17.86 0.76
CA THR A 247 36.30 17.63 2.11
C THR A 247 35.31 17.14 3.21
N SER A 248 35.73 16.04 3.88
CA SER A 248 35.89 15.76 5.33
C SER A 248 34.78 15.92 6.41
N ILE A 249 34.31 14.74 6.88
CA ILE A 249 34.20 14.17 8.26
C ILE A 249 33.67 15.02 9.44
N LEU A 250 32.62 14.50 10.10
CA LEU A 250 32.54 14.26 11.56
C LEU A 250 31.37 13.29 11.91
N GLN A 251 31.68 12.17 12.56
CA GLN A 251 30.72 11.27 13.25
C GLN A 251 30.25 11.94 14.56
N PRO A 252 29.08 11.56 15.14
CA PRO A 252 29.14 10.51 16.18
C PRO A 252 27.89 9.61 16.36
N GLU A 253 28.19 8.49 17.01
CA GLU A 253 27.42 7.69 17.98
C GLU A 253 26.19 6.86 17.57
N VAL A 254 26.43 5.54 17.60
CA VAL A 254 25.46 4.45 17.55
C VAL A 254 24.76 4.34 18.90
N VAL A 255 23.47 4.64 18.96
CA VAL A 255 22.61 4.27 20.08
C VAL A 255 21.84 3.00 19.70
N THR A 256 22.33 1.87 20.20
CA THR A 256 21.66 0.57 20.07
C THR A 256 20.39 0.56 20.92
N ARG A 257 19.22 0.44 20.28
CA ARG A 257 17.95 0.12 20.95
C ARG A 257 17.43 -1.25 20.49
N PRO A 258 16.65 -1.94 21.34
CA PRO A 258 16.48 -3.39 21.25
C PRO A 258 15.67 -3.81 20.02
N ALA A 259 16.10 -4.91 19.42
CA ALA A 259 15.43 -5.55 18.29
C ALA A 259 13.98 -5.94 18.66
N ILE A 260 13.03 -5.33 17.95
CA ILE A 260 11.63 -5.75 17.97
C ILE A 260 11.51 -7.02 17.10
N PRO A 261 10.82 -8.08 17.55
CA PRO A 261 10.73 -9.32 16.80
C PRO A 261 10.04 -9.13 15.44
N THR A 262 10.77 -9.42 14.36
CA THR A 262 10.29 -9.25 12.98
C THR A 262 9.58 -10.50 12.45
N SER A 263 8.41 -10.35 11.82
CA SER A 263 7.67 -11.43 11.15
C SER A 263 8.21 -11.81 9.76
N ARG A 264 9.51 -11.60 9.52
CA ARG A 264 10.21 -11.84 8.24
C ARG A 264 9.88 -13.21 7.64
N HIS A 265 9.78 -14.24 8.48
CA HIS A 265 9.45 -15.60 8.07
C HIS A 265 8.13 -15.75 7.31
N GLN A 266 7.07 -15.03 7.69
CA GLN A 266 5.76 -15.18 7.04
C GLN A 266 5.75 -14.61 5.61
N HIS A 267 6.59 -13.61 5.33
CA HIS A 267 6.72 -13.04 3.99
C HIS A 267 7.70 -13.82 3.12
N GLU A 268 8.82 -14.27 3.67
CA GLU A 268 9.75 -15.13 2.93
C GLU A 268 9.09 -16.44 2.46
N GLN A 269 8.06 -16.93 3.16
CA GLN A 269 7.24 -18.07 2.73
C GLN A 269 6.33 -17.77 1.52
N ALA A 270 6.01 -16.50 1.26
CA ALA A 270 5.15 -16.08 0.15
C ALA A 270 5.92 -15.73 -1.12
N LEU A 271 7.22 -15.39 -1.00
CA LEU A 271 8.12 -15.19 -2.14
C LEU A 271 8.46 -16.55 -2.77
N GLY A 272 8.30 -16.66 -4.08
CA GLY A 272 8.77 -17.84 -4.81
C GLY A 272 10.30 -17.92 -4.79
N LEU A 273 10.83 -19.15 -4.84
CA LEU A 273 12.23 -19.38 -5.18
C LEU A 273 12.39 -19.28 -6.71
N ALA A 274 13.47 -18.65 -7.18
CA ALA A 274 13.79 -18.62 -8.60
C ALA A 274 13.96 -20.07 -9.14
N PRO A 275 13.50 -20.38 -10.36
CA PRO A 275 13.70 -21.70 -10.94
C PRO A 275 15.21 -21.97 -11.10
N ASN A 276 15.67 -23.10 -10.56
CA ASN A 276 17.04 -23.58 -10.79
C ASN A 276 17.25 -23.85 -12.28
N VAL A 277 17.91 -22.92 -12.99
CA VAL A 277 18.39 -23.18 -14.34
C VAL A 277 19.63 -24.06 -14.22
N SER A 278 19.43 -25.37 -14.15
CA SER A 278 20.52 -26.32 -14.31
C SER A 278 20.99 -26.27 -15.76
N VAL A 279 22.04 -25.49 -16.04
CA VAL A 279 22.76 -25.56 -17.30
C VAL A 279 23.50 -26.90 -17.31
N HIS A 280 22.89 -27.93 -17.88
CA HIS A 280 23.61 -29.14 -18.24
C HIS A 280 24.55 -28.79 -19.41
N SER A 281 25.80 -28.48 -19.07
CA SER A 281 26.92 -28.58 -19.99
C SER A 281 27.08 -30.06 -20.34
N ARG A 282 26.53 -30.49 -21.48
CA ARG A 282 26.94 -31.74 -22.11
C ARG A 282 28.24 -31.49 -22.86
N ARG A 283 29.32 -32.10 -22.39
CA ARG A 283 30.39 -32.60 -23.26
C ARG A 283 29.96 -33.94 -23.82
#